data_AF-A0A1Q9NGN6-F1
#
_entry.id   AF-A0A1Q9NGN6-F1
#
_cell.length_a   1.000
_cell.length_b   1.000
_cell.length_c   1.000
_cell.angle_alpha   90.00
_cell.angle_beta   90.00
_cell.angle_gamma   90.00
#
_symmetry.space_group_name_H-M   'P 1'
#
loop_
_entity.id
_entity.type
_entity.pdbx_description
1 polymer ?
#
loop_
_entity_poly.entity_id
_entity_poly.type
_entity_poly.pdbx_seq_one_letter_code
_entity_poly.pdbx_strand_id
1 'polypeptide(L)'
;MLVVFEAPMDDIVASLPYVVPLLALAVLLFLYQRHLPQDAMKRNITLLIGILSFGVAMIAILYSTFGTMLGFGSATTFGHFLQLLTDIFFGSIWSSLLYVAGFVVVLSIIGYYVISPPDPDFVALRDEVKSLKDGSKTSRDDFQKLEAENKRLNEFVSEKEDSLTALQGELETIKAEVGERETSIALMEEQLKAVPAAAPSP
;
A
#
# COMPACT_ATOMS: atom_id res chain seq x y z
N MET A 1 -45.21 20.39 -33.93
CA MET A 1 -46.12 20.17 -32.78
C MET A 1 -45.30 20.39 -31.54
N LEU A 2 -45.51 21.51 -30.84
CA LEU A 2 -44.95 21.72 -29.52
C LEU A 2 -45.76 20.84 -28.57
N VAL A 3 -45.09 19.91 -27.88
CA VAL A 3 -45.76 19.07 -26.89
C VAL A 3 -46.03 19.99 -25.70
N VAL A 4 -47.31 20.30 -25.46
CA VAL A 4 -47.73 21.09 -24.31
C VAL A 4 -47.96 20.10 -23.17
N PHE A 5 -47.02 20.01 -22.24
CA PHE A 5 -47.24 19.29 -20.99
C PHE A 5 -47.74 20.30 -19.95
N GLU A 6 -48.84 19.98 -19.28
CA GLU A 6 -49.40 20.82 -18.21
C GLU A 6 -48.53 20.65 -16.94
N ALA A 7 -48.16 21.77 -16.29
CA ALA A 7 -47.24 21.82 -15.14
C ALA A 7 -47.71 20.93 -13.98
N PRO A 8 -46.82 20.33 -13.14
CA PRO A 8 -45.37 20.54 -12.98
C PRO A 8 -44.47 19.47 -13.64
N MET A 9 -45.02 18.55 -14.45
CA MET A 9 -44.20 17.52 -15.11
C MET A 9 -43.33 18.08 -16.24
N ASP A 10 -43.75 19.16 -16.90
CA ASP A 10 -43.05 19.75 -18.06
C ASP A 10 -41.65 20.24 -17.69
N ASP A 11 -41.51 20.93 -16.56
CA ASP A 11 -40.23 21.50 -16.10
C ASP A 11 -39.20 20.42 -15.74
N ILE A 12 -39.67 19.29 -15.20
CA ILE A 12 -38.79 18.15 -14.87
C ILE A 12 -38.31 17.49 -16.17
N VAL A 13 -39.21 17.22 -17.11
CA VAL A 13 -38.88 16.58 -18.39
C VAL A 13 -37.95 17.47 -19.22
N ALA A 14 -38.16 18.79 -19.21
CA ALA A 14 -37.28 19.76 -19.87
C ALA A 14 -35.86 19.78 -19.28
N SER A 15 -35.70 19.48 -17.98
CA SER A 15 -34.39 19.45 -17.32
C SER A 15 -33.60 18.14 -17.54
N LEU A 16 -34.28 17.03 -17.83
CA LEU A 16 -33.68 15.70 -17.93
C LEU A 16 -32.51 15.59 -18.93
N PRO A 17 -32.57 16.18 -20.15
CA PRO A 17 -31.47 16.13 -21.11
C PRO A 17 -30.18 16.74 -20.59
N TYR A 18 -30.23 17.61 -19.58
CA TYR A 18 -29.07 18.27 -18.99
C TYR A 18 -28.62 17.57 -17.70
N VAL A 19 -29.58 17.18 -16.87
CA VAL A 19 -29.35 16.56 -15.56
C VAL A 19 -28.72 15.17 -15.70
N VAL A 20 -29.22 14.33 -16.62
CA VAL A 20 -28.74 12.95 -16.78
C VAL A 20 -27.25 12.92 -17.20
N PRO A 21 -26.82 13.69 -18.22
CA PRO A 21 -25.41 13.87 -18.53
C PRO A 21 -24.53 14.33 -17.37
N LEU A 22 -24.98 15.34 -16.61
CA LEU A 22 -24.21 15.89 -15.48
C LEU A 22 -24.08 14.88 -14.32
N LEU A 23 -25.12 14.09 -14.06
CA LEU A 23 -25.06 13.00 -13.07
C LEU A 23 -24.15 11.88 -13.53
N ALA A 24 -24.25 11.46 -14.80
CA ALA A 24 -23.35 10.45 -15.37
C ALA A 24 -21.89 10.90 -15.31
N LEU A 25 -21.62 12.17 -15.64
CA LEU A 25 -20.31 12.80 -15.52
C LEU A 25 -19.81 12.79 -14.06
N ALA A 26 -20.65 13.21 -13.12
CA ALA A 26 -20.30 13.23 -11.70
C ALA A 26 -19.94 11.84 -11.18
N VAL A 27 -20.76 10.83 -11.49
CA VAL A 27 -20.51 9.43 -11.11
C VAL A 27 -19.20 8.92 -11.72
N LEU A 28 -18.96 9.18 -13.01
CA LEU A 28 -17.71 8.78 -13.68
C LEU A 28 -16.48 9.41 -13.02
N LEU A 29 -16.53 10.70 -12.70
CA LEU A 29 -15.41 11.40 -12.05
C LEU A 29 -15.18 10.91 -10.62
N PHE A 30 -16.24 10.57 -9.88
CA PHE A 30 -16.14 9.97 -8.54
C PHE A 30 -15.50 8.58 -8.59
N LEU A 31 -15.90 7.74 -9.55
CA LEU A 31 -15.30 6.40 -9.73
C LEU A 31 -13.83 6.50 -10.16
N TYR A 32 -13.49 7.50 -10.98
CA TYR A 32 -12.11 7.73 -11.42
C TYR A 32 -11.17 8.13 -10.29
N GLN A 33 -11.66 8.79 -9.24
CA GLN A 33 -10.85 9.19 -8.07
C GLN A 33 -10.09 8.02 -7.45
N ARG A 34 -10.65 6.79 -7.50
CA ARG A 34 -10.02 5.59 -6.95
C ARG A 34 -8.70 5.22 -7.66
N HIS A 35 -8.51 5.64 -8.90
CA HIS A 35 -7.40 5.22 -9.75
C HIS A 35 -6.30 6.29 -9.89
N LEU A 36 -6.55 7.52 -9.43
CA LEU A 36 -5.57 8.61 -9.50
C LEU A 36 -4.52 8.51 -8.38
N PRO A 37 -3.22 8.65 -8.69
CA PRO A 37 -2.16 8.75 -7.68
C PRO A 37 -2.42 9.98 -6.77
N GLN A 38 -1.96 9.88 -5.53
CA GLN A 38 -2.25 10.84 -4.46
C GLN A 38 -1.67 12.25 -4.67
N ASP A 39 -1.00 12.53 -5.79
CA ASP A 39 -0.44 13.84 -6.10
C ASP A 39 -1.57 14.88 -6.23
N ALA A 40 -1.56 15.80 -5.26
CA ALA A 40 -2.75 16.39 -4.66
C ALA A 40 -3.55 17.34 -5.57
N MET A 41 -3.06 17.71 -6.75
CA MET A 41 -3.72 18.74 -7.55
C MET A 41 -4.73 18.17 -8.55
N LYS A 42 -4.34 17.14 -9.32
CA LYS A 42 -5.19 16.56 -10.37
C LYS A 42 -6.44 15.91 -9.77
N ARG A 43 -6.25 15.11 -8.71
CA ARG A 43 -7.35 14.47 -7.98
C ARG A 43 -8.34 15.49 -7.41
N ASN A 44 -7.85 16.58 -6.84
CA ASN A 44 -8.71 17.60 -6.23
C ASN A 44 -9.49 18.39 -7.28
N ILE A 45 -8.90 18.69 -8.44
CA ILE A 45 -9.60 19.35 -9.55
C ILE A 45 -10.68 18.43 -10.12
N THR A 46 -10.36 17.15 -10.37
CA THR A 46 -11.34 16.16 -10.85
C THR A 46 -12.51 15.99 -9.88
N LEU A 47 -12.23 15.92 -8.57
CA LEU A 47 -13.25 15.87 -7.52
C LEU A 47 -14.10 17.13 -7.48
N LEU A 48 -13.48 18.30 -7.54
CA LEU A 48 -14.18 19.58 -7.52
C LEU A 48 -15.14 19.69 -8.71
N ILE A 49 -14.70 19.28 -9.90
CA ILE A 49 -15.55 19.24 -11.10
C ILE A 49 -16.70 18.24 -10.92
N GLY A 50 -16.45 17.06 -10.38
CA GLY A 50 -17.49 16.06 -10.09
C GLY A 50 -18.54 16.57 -9.10
N ILE A 51 -18.10 17.17 -8.00
CA ILE A 51 -18.97 17.77 -6.96
C ILE A 51 -19.77 18.94 -7.54
N LEU A 52 -19.14 19.80 -8.35
CA LEU A 52 -19.80 20.94 -8.97
C LEU A 52 -20.85 20.46 -9.99
N SER A 53 -20.53 19.47 -10.82
CA SER A 53 -21.48 18.84 -11.75
C SER A 53 -22.69 18.26 -11.02
N PHE A 54 -22.44 17.53 -9.93
CA PHE A 54 -23.51 16.97 -9.10
C PHE A 54 -24.36 18.05 -8.43
N GLY A 55 -23.73 19.10 -7.91
CA GLY A 55 -24.41 20.24 -7.30
C GLY A 55 -25.30 20.98 -8.28
N VAL A 56 -24.81 21.23 -9.50
CA VAL A 56 -25.59 21.85 -10.57
C VAL A 56 -26.78 20.97 -10.97
N ALA A 57 -26.58 19.65 -11.11
CA ALA A 57 -27.66 18.72 -11.40
C ALA A 57 -28.72 18.72 -10.29
N MET A 58 -28.30 18.68 -9.03
CA MET A 58 -29.21 18.73 -7.87
C MET A 58 -29.97 20.05 -7.78
N ILE A 59 -29.30 21.18 -8.02
CA ILE A 59 -29.95 22.51 -8.04
C ILE A 59 -30.98 22.56 -9.18
N ALA A 60 -30.65 22.05 -10.36
CA ALA A 60 -31.58 22.01 -11.49
C ALA A 60 -32.84 21.19 -11.17
N ILE A 61 -32.68 19.99 -10.57
CA ILE A 61 -33.81 19.14 -10.14
C ILE A 61 -34.63 19.84 -9.04
N LEU A 62 -33.97 20.38 -8.01
CA LEU A 62 -34.66 21.03 -6.90
C LEU A 62 -35.43 22.26 -7.37
N TYR A 63 -34.83 23.04 -8.27
CA TYR A 63 -35.45 24.24 -8.80
C TYR A 63 -36.61 23.91 -9.75
N SER A 64 -36.49 22.89 -10.60
CA SER A 64 -37.60 22.44 -11.46
C SER A 64 -38.76 21.86 -10.66
N THR A 65 -38.48 21.19 -9.53
CA THR A 65 -39.49 20.48 -8.74
C THR A 65 -40.15 21.39 -7.70
N PHE A 66 -39.39 22.28 -7.07
CA PHE A 66 -39.85 23.07 -5.92
C PHE A 66 -39.83 24.59 -6.13
N GLY A 67 -39.30 25.08 -7.27
CA GLY A 67 -39.13 26.52 -7.52
C GLY A 67 -40.45 27.29 -7.46
N THR A 68 -41.54 26.70 -7.95
CA THR A 68 -42.89 27.29 -7.91
C THR A 68 -43.56 27.19 -6.54
N MET A 69 -43.25 26.16 -5.75
CA MET A 69 -43.82 25.94 -4.41
C MET A 69 -43.15 26.77 -3.31
N LEU A 70 -41.83 26.94 -3.36
CA LEU A 70 -41.06 27.55 -2.27
C LEU A 70 -40.92 29.08 -2.39
N GLY A 71 -41.44 29.70 -3.45
CA GLY A 71 -41.36 31.15 -3.66
C GLY A 71 -39.92 31.68 -3.85
N PHE A 72 -38.97 30.81 -4.20
CA PHE A 72 -37.58 31.19 -4.46
C PHE A 72 -37.44 31.96 -5.78
N GLY A 73 -37.64 33.28 -5.73
CA GLY A 73 -37.40 34.18 -6.87
C GLY A 73 -38.22 33.83 -8.11
N SER A 74 -37.86 34.41 -9.26
CA SER A 74 -38.62 34.25 -10.50
C SER A 74 -38.39 32.87 -11.13
N ALA A 75 -39.07 31.85 -10.58
CA ALA A 75 -39.13 30.50 -11.15
C ALA A 75 -39.49 30.51 -12.63
N THR A 76 -40.36 31.45 -13.01
CA THR A 76 -40.72 31.75 -14.40
C THR A 76 -39.53 32.19 -15.25
N THR A 77 -38.67 33.09 -14.76
CA THR A 77 -37.47 33.52 -15.50
C THR A 77 -36.47 32.37 -15.69
N PHE A 78 -36.31 31.51 -14.68
CA PHE A 78 -35.46 30.33 -14.83
C PHE A 78 -36.07 29.30 -15.79
N GLY A 79 -37.39 29.08 -15.74
CA GLY A 79 -38.11 28.28 -16.72
C GLY A 79 -37.93 28.82 -18.14
N HIS A 80 -38.08 30.13 -18.34
CA HIS A 80 -37.81 30.78 -19.62
C HIS A 80 -36.35 30.67 -20.06
N PHE A 81 -35.41 30.72 -19.13
CA PHE A 81 -33.99 30.51 -19.43
C PHE A 81 -33.70 29.06 -19.86
N LEU A 82 -34.27 28.07 -19.16
CA LEU A 82 -34.17 26.66 -19.55
C LEU A 82 -34.86 26.38 -20.88
N GLN A 83 -36.03 26.99 -21.11
CA GLN A 83 -36.73 26.93 -22.39
C GLN A 83 -35.85 27.49 -23.50
N LEU A 84 -35.22 28.65 -23.29
CA LEU A 84 -34.31 29.27 -24.25
C LEU A 84 -33.11 28.37 -24.55
N LEU A 85 -32.50 27.76 -23.53
CA LEU A 85 -31.41 26.78 -23.76
C LEU A 85 -31.92 25.57 -24.56
N THR A 86 -33.12 25.09 -24.24
CA THR A 86 -33.74 23.96 -24.92
C THR A 86 -34.07 24.28 -26.37
N ASP A 87 -34.56 25.48 -26.66
CA ASP A 87 -34.81 25.92 -28.03
C ASP A 87 -33.51 26.10 -28.81
N ILE A 88 -32.43 26.55 -28.18
CA ILE A 88 -31.10 26.65 -28.82
C ILE A 88 -30.57 25.26 -29.18
N PHE A 89 -30.55 24.33 -28.21
CA PHE A 89 -29.93 23.01 -28.40
C PHE A 89 -30.83 22.00 -29.10
N PHE A 90 -32.14 22.09 -28.93
CA PHE A 90 -33.12 21.11 -29.42
C PHE A 90 -34.20 21.70 -30.33
N GLY A 91 -34.28 23.03 -30.48
CA GLY A 91 -35.20 23.65 -31.43
C GLY A 91 -34.82 23.41 -32.90
N SER A 92 -33.62 22.90 -33.17
CA SER A 92 -33.17 22.47 -34.50
C SER A 92 -32.60 21.05 -34.48
N ILE A 93 -32.89 20.30 -35.55
CA ILE A 93 -32.31 18.98 -35.79
C ILE A 93 -30.77 19.09 -35.87
N TRP A 94 -30.25 20.16 -36.46
CA TRP A 94 -28.80 20.34 -36.59
C TRP A 94 -28.11 20.65 -35.26
N SER A 95 -28.73 21.47 -34.40
CA SER A 95 -28.14 21.77 -33.08
C SER A 95 -28.19 20.57 -32.15
N SER A 96 -29.28 19.80 -32.19
CA SER A 96 -29.41 18.58 -31.37
C SER A 96 -28.41 17.50 -31.79
N LEU A 97 -28.19 17.32 -33.10
CA LEU A 97 -27.22 16.37 -33.63
C LEU A 97 -25.79 16.77 -33.25
N LEU A 98 -25.47 18.07 -33.30
CA LEU A 98 -24.18 18.61 -32.87
C LEU A 98 -23.97 18.49 -31.35
N TYR A 99 -25.02 18.70 -30.56
CA TYR A 99 -25.00 18.48 -29.11
C TYR A 99 -24.69 17.03 -28.77
N VAL A 100 -25.40 16.06 -29.37
CA VAL A 100 -25.17 14.63 -29.12
C VAL A 100 -23.76 14.22 -29.56
N ALA A 101 -23.31 14.66 -30.74
CA ALA A 101 -21.96 14.35 -31.22
C ALA A 101 -20.88 14.91 -30.28
N GLY A 102 -21.01 16.17 -29.87
CA GLY A 102 -20.10 16.80 -28.90
C GLY A 102 -20.10 16.07 -27.56
N PHE A 103 -21.28 15.66 -27.07
CA PHE A 103 -21.40 14.90 -25.84
C PHE A 103 -20.72 13.53 -25.91
N VAL A 104 -20.91 12.80 -27.02
CA VAL A 104 -20.23 11.52 -27.24
C VAL A 104 -18.71 11.68 -27.30
N VAL A 105 -18.21 12.74 -27.96
CA VAL A 105 -16.77 13.04 -28.00
C VAL A 105 -16.24 13.33 -26.59
N VAL A 106 -16.93 14.17 -25.82
CA VAL A 106 -16.54 14.49 -24.44
C VAL A 106 -16.54 13.22 -23.57
N LEU A 107 -17.59 12.40 -23.64
CA LEU A 107 -17.64 11.13 -22.93
C LEU A 107 -16.55 10.15 -23.40
N SER A 108 -16.20 10.16 -24.68
CA SER A 108 -15.13 9.31 -25.23
C SER A 108 -13.76 9.75 -24.76
N ILE A 109 -13.50 11.06 -24.70
CA ILE A 109 -12.26 11.61 -24.14
C ILE A 109 -12.17 11.29 -22.66
N ILE A 110 -13.24 11.54 -21.91
CA ILE A 110 -13.29 11.20 -20.49
C ILE A 110 -13.11 9.70 -20.29
N GLY A 111 -13.84 8.87 -21.03
CA GLY A 111 -13.69 7.42 -21.01
C GLY A 111 -12.27 6.97 -21.33
N TYR A 112 -11.63 7.55 -22.33
CA TYR A 112 -10.24 7.27 -22.67
C TYR A 112 -9.29 7.60 -21.51
N TYR A 113 -9.43 8.78 -20.90
CA TYR A 113 -8.60 9.21 -19.76
C TYR A 113 -8.96 8.52 -18.44
N VAL A 114 -10.19 8.03 -18.29
CA VAL A 114 -10.72 7.43 -17.05
C VAL A 114 -10.53 5.91 -17.03
N ILE A 115 -10.77 5.24 -18.15
CA ILE A 115 -10.74 3.78 -18.28
C ILE A 115 -9.34 3.29 -18.65
N SER A 116 -8.58 4.06 -19.41
CA SER A 116 -7.17 3.74 -19.65
C SER A 116 -6.36 4.29 -18.47
N PRO A 117 -5.83 3.44 -17.57
CA PRO A 117 -4.92 3.93 -16.55
C PRO A 117 -3.77 4.65 -17.27
N PRO A 118 -3.31 5.80 -16.76
CA PRO A 118 -2.11 6.43 -17.27
C PRO A 118 -0.95 5.48 -16.96
N ASP A 119 -0.57 4.75 -18.00
CA ASP A 119 0.52 3.78 -18.11
C ASP A 119 0.48 2.61 -17.11
N PRO A 120 0.00 1.41 -17.52
CA PRO A 120 0.01 0.20 -16.68
C PRO A 120 1.41 -0.14 -16.15
N ASP A 121 2.45 0.28 -16.88
CA ASP A 121 3.84 0.08 -16.51
C ASP A 121 4.23 0.79 -15.20
N PHE A 122 3.65 1.95 -14.88
CA PHE A 122 4.02 2.65 -13.63
C PHE A 122 3.42 1.99 -12.39
N VAL A 123 2.24 1.37 -12.51
CA VAL A 123 1.65 0.60 -11.41
C VAL A 123 2.48 -0.65 -11.16
N ALA A 124 2.83 -1.38 -12.23
CA ALA A 124 3.71 -2.54 -12.14
C ALA A 124 5.09 -2.17 -11.54
N LEU A 125 5.71 -1.10 -12.04
CA LEU A 125 6.99 -0.58 -11.51
C LEU A 125 6.88 -0.17 -10.04
N ARG A 126 5.76 0.42 -9.62
CA ARG A 126 5.56 0.82 -8.22
C ARG A 126 5.45 -0.39 -7.30
N ASP A 127 4.71 -1.41 -7.73
CA ASP A 127 4.55 -2.66 -6.98
C ASP A 127 5.87 -3.43 -6.95
N GLU A 128 6.63 -3.45 -8.05
CA GLU A 128 7.99 -3.98 -8.09
C GLU A 128 8.92 -3.23 -7.13
N VAL A 129 8.95 -1.90 -7.17
CA VAL A 129 9.77 -1.09 -6.25
C VAL A 129 9.38 -1.33 -4.79
N LYS A 130 8.09 -1.49 -4.50
CA LYS A 130 7.62 -1.80 -3.15
C LYS A 130 8.07 -3.20 -2.71
N SER A 131 7.92 -4.19 -3.59
CA SER A 131 8.36 -5.57 -3.32
C SER A 131 9.87 -5.67 -3.12
N LEU A 132 10.67 -4.93 -3.92
CA LEU A 132 12.12 -4.84 -3.80
C LEU A 132 12.53 -4.15 -2.50
N LYS A 133 11.81 -3.10 -2.09
CA LYS A 133 12.05 -2.40 -0.83
C LYS A 133 11.75 -3.29 0.37
N ASP A 134 10.65 -4.02 0.33
CA ASP A 134 10.27 -4.94 1.39
C ASP A 134 11.25 -6.13 1.45
N GLY A 135 11.64 -6.70 0.30
CA GLY A 135 12.68 -7.72 0.22
C GLY A 135 14.05 -7.23 0.72
N SER A 136 14.42 -5.99 0.43
CA SER A 136 15.65 -5.37 0.94
C SER A 136 15.64 -5.21 2.46
N LYS A 137 14.50 -4.88 3.07
CA LYS A 137 14.36 -4.84 4.53
C LYS A 137 14.53 -6.22 5.15
N THR A 138 13.83 -7.23 4.64
CA THR A 138 13.96 -8.61 5.14
C THR A 138 15.39 -9.10 5.03
N SER A 139 16.06 -8.85 3.90
CA SER A 139 17.47 -9.23 3.73
C SER A 139 18.40 -8.51 4.70
N ARG A 140 18.12 -7.24 5.05
CA ARG A 140 18.89 -6.49 6.04
C ARG A 140 18.68 -7.03 7.45
N ASP A 141 17.45 -7.42 7.80
CA ASP A 141 17.13 -8.01 9.09
C ASP A 141 17.80 -9.39 9.24
N ASP A 142 17.78 -10.21 8.18
CA ASP A 142 18.47 -11.50 8.14
C ASP A 142 19.99 -11.33 8.28
N PHE A 143 20.56 -10.30 7.65
CA PHE A 143 21.99 -10.00 7.78
C PHE A 143 22.37 -9.61 9.22
N GLN A 144 21.56 -8.78 9.89
CA GLN A 144 21.79 -8.42 11.29
C GLN A 144 21.69 -9.65 12.22
N LYS A 145 20.75 -10.55 11.95
CA LYS A 145 20.60 -11.78 12.71
C LYS A 145 21.81 -12.70 12.53
N LEU A 146 22.28 -12.86 11.29
CA LEU A 146 23.50 -13.64 10.99
C LEU A 146 24.74 -13.03 11.62
N GLU A 147 24.89 -11.71 11.62
CA GLU A 147 26.00 -11.01 12.26
C GLU A 147 26.00 -11.25 13.79
N ALA A 148 24.83 -11.18 14.43
CA ALA A 148 24.69 -11.47 15.85
C ALA A 148 24.98 -12.95 16.17
N GLU A 149 24.53 -13.88 15.33
CA GLU A 149 24.81 -15.31 15.49
C GLU A 149 26.30 -15.61 15.31
N ASN A 150 26.95 -14.99 14.33
CA ASN A 150 28.38 -15.14 14.09
C ASN A 150 29.21 -14.64 15.29
N LYS A 151 28.86 -13.48 15.84
CA LYS A 151 29.49 -12.96 17.06
C LYS A 151 29.35 -13.94 18.23
N ARG A 152 28.15 -14.48 18.44
CA ARG A 152 27.88 -15.47 19.50
C ARG A 152 28.66 -16.77 19.29
N LEU A 153 28.77 -17.23 18.04
CA LEU A 153 29.57 -18.41 17.71
C LEU A 153 31.04 -18.17 18.02
N ASN A 154 31.55 -16.98 17.70
CA ASN A 154 32.94 -16.63 17.94
C ASN A 154 33.26 -16.56 19.45
N GLU A 155 32.34 -15.99 20.25
CA GLU A 155 32.43 -16.01 21.72
C GLU A 155 32.44 -17.45 22.26
N PHE A 156 31.57 -18.32 21.75
CA PHE A 156 31.52 -19.72 22.16
C PHE A 156 32.80 -20.49 21.79
N VAL A 157 33.37 -20.24 20.60
CA VAL A 157 34.64 -20.86 20.18
C VAL A 157 35.78 -20.41 21.10
N SER A 158 35.87 -19.11 21.41
CA SER A 158 36.87 -18.58 22.34
C SER A 158 36.76 -19.24 23.73
N GLU A 159 35.54 -19.36 24.27
CA GLU A 159 35.32 -20.01 25.58
C GLU A 159 35.75 -21.50 25.56
N LYS A 160 35.54 -22.20 24.44
CA LYS A 160 35.97 -23.59 24.28
C LYS A 160 37.48 -23.72 24.13
N GLU A 161 38.14 -22.80 23.44
CA GLU A 161 39.60 -22.76 23.34
C GLU A 161 40.23 -22.51 24.72
N ASP A 162 39.69 -21.59 25.51
CA ASP A 162 40.14 -21.33 26.89
C ASP A 162 39.96 -22.58 27.77
N SER A 163 38.81 -23.24 27.67
CA SER A 163 38.51 -24.47 28.42
C SER A 163 39.45 -25.62 28.03
N LEU A 164 39.75 -25.78 26.74
CA LEU A 164 40.69 -26.79 26.25
C LEU A 164 42.10 -26.52 26.75
N THR A 165 42.53 -25.25 26.74
CA THR A 165 43.85 -24.85 27.23
C THR A 165 43.98 -25.13 28.73
N ALA A 166 42.94 -24.85 29.51
CA ALA A 166 42.91 -25.18 30.94
C ALA A 166 43.00 -26.69 31.19
N LEU A 167 42.19 -27.49 30.48
CA LEU A 167 42.21 -28.96 30.59
C LEU A 167 43.57 -29.55 30.17
N GLN A 168 44.21 -28.97 29.16
CA GLN A 168 45.55 -29.39 28.74
C GLN A 168 46.60 -29.12 29.83
N GLY A 169 46.52 -27.97 30.50
CA GLY A 169 47.39 -27.64 31.64
C GLY A 169 47.16 -28.56 32.86
N GLU A 170 45.91 -28.90 33.16
CA GLU A 170 45.59 -29.88 34.21
C GLU A 170 46.17 -31.27 33.87
N LEU A 171 46.06 -31.70 32.61
CA LEU A 171 46.59 -32.99 32.16
C LEU A 171 48.12 -33.04 32.24
N GLU A 172 48.81 -31.96 31.86
CA GLU A 172 50.26 -31.84 32.04
C GLU A 172 50.68 -31.90 33.51
N THR A 173 49.92 -31.25 34.40
CA THR A 173 50.17 -31.29 35.85
C THR A 173 50.00 -32.71 36.40
N ILE A 174 48.90 -33.39 36.06
CA ILE A 174 48.65 -34.78 36.47
C ILE A 174 49.75 -35.70 35.94
N LYS A 175 50.19 -35.51 34.69
CA LYS A 175 51.28 -36.29 34.11
C LYS A 175 52.60 -36.10 34.87
N ALA A 176 52.90 -34.89 35.31
CA ALA A 176 54.06 -34.61 36.14
C ALA A 176 53.95 -35.29 37.52
N GLU A 177 52.80 -35.19 38.20
CA GLU A 177 52.56 -35.85 39.48
C GLU A 177 52.66 -37.38 39.39
N VAL A 178 52.12 -37.98 38.32
CA VAL A 178 52.25 -39.43 38.07
C VAL A 178 53.70 -39.82 37.86
N GLY A 179 54.46 -39.05 37.07
CA GLY A 179 55.90 -39.29 36.89
C GLY A 179 56.70 -39.19 38.19
N GLU A 180 56.37 -38.24 39.06
CA GLU A 180 56.99 -38.12 40.39
C GLU A 180 56.62 -39.31 41.29
N ARG A 181 55.36 -39.76 41.27
CA ARG A 181 54.94 -40.96 42.02
C ARG A 181 55.61 -42.23 41.50
N GLU A 182 55.74 -42.40 40.19
CA GLU A 182 56.42 -43.54 39.59
C GLU A 182 57.90 -43.60 40.01
N THR A 183 58.61 -42.46 40.01
CA THR A 183 59.99 -42.40 40.49
C THR A 183 60.10 -42.68 42.00
N SER A 184 59.17 -42.17 42.80
CA SER A 184 59.10 -42.45 44.24
C SER A 184 58.84 -43.93 44.54
N ILE A 185 57.93 -44.57 43.80
CA ILE A 185 57.66 -46.02 43.92
C ILE A 185 58.92 -46.83 43.54
N ALA A 186 59.60 -46.48 42.44
CA ALA A 186 60.82 -47.17 42.03
C ALA A 186 61.91 -47.09 43.12
N LEU A 187 62.07 -45.93 43.76
CA LEU A 187 63.00 -45.75 44.89
C LEU A 187 62.59 -46.59 46.11
N MET A 188 61.30 -46.65 46.44
CA MET A 188 60.81 -47.49 47.54
C MET A 188 61.01 -48.98 47.26
N GLU A 189 60.78 -49.44 46.02
CA GLU A 189 61.05 -50.83 45.62
C GLU A 189 62.53 -51.17 45.71
N GLU A 190 63.41 -50.25 45.32
CA GLU A 190 64.86 -50.43 45.46
C GLU A 190 65.28 -50.52 46.93
N GLN A 191 64.73 -49.66 47.80
CA GLN A 191 64.94 -49.74 49.25
C GLN A 191 64.42 -51.06 49.83
N LEU A 192 63.24 -51.53 49.45
CA LEU A 192 62.67 -52.80 49.90
C LEU A 192 63.51 -54.01 49.47
N LYS A 193 64.09 -53.99 48.27
CA LYS A 193 65.05 -55.03 47.82
C LYS A 193 66.38 -54.96 48.55
N ALA A 194 66.79 -53.78 49.02
CA ALA A 194 68.01 -53.56 49.77
C ALA A 194 67.89 -53.89 51.27
N VAL A 195 66.68 -54.10 51.81
CA VAL A 195 66.50 -54.62 53.18
C VAL A 195 66.83 -56.12 53.18
N PRO A 196 67.93 -56.56 53.84
CA PRO A 196 68.26 -57.97 53.93
C PRO A 196 67.17 -58.70 54.71
N ALA A 197 66.76 -59.87 54.21
CA ALA A 197 65.86 -60.79 54.88
C ALA A 197 66.43 -61.16 56.26
N ALA A 198 66.03 -60.42 57.30
CA ALA A 198 66.24 -60.81 58.68
C ALA A 198 65.34 -62.02 58.94
N ALA A 199 65.91 -63.20 58.72
CA ALA A 199 65.32 -64.47 59.06
C ALA A 199 64.97 -64.48 60.57
N PRO A 200 63.78 -64.99 60.95
CA PRO A 200 63.37 -65.04 62.34
C PRO A 200 64.02 -66.22 63.08
N SER A 201 64.26 -65.97 64.38
CA SER A 201 64.38 -66.95 65.50
C SER A 201 65.65 -67.83 65.55
N PRO A 202 66.04 -68.41 66.72
CA PRO A 202 65.25 -68.68 67.94
C PRO A 202 65.63 -67.91 69.21
#